data_AF-A0A0W0UAM5-F1
#
_entry.id   AF-A0A0W0UAM5-F1
#
_cell.length_a   1.000
_cell.length_b   1.000
_cell.length_c   1.000
_cell.angle_alpha   90.00
_cell.angle_beta   90.00
_cell.angle_gamma   90.00
#
_symmetry.space_group_name_H-M   'P 1'
#
loop_
_entity.id
_entity.type
_entity.pdbx_description
1 polymer ?
#
loop_
_entity_poly.entity_id
_entity_poly.type
_entity_poly.pdbx_seq_one_letter_code
_entity_poly.pdbx_strand_id
1 'polypeptide(L)'
;MQDERNGYTEKITQSTASYKVIVAGAGTGKSFTMLKLLEADLNKNYLVLTLTNELINALDADLGEHASCWTLHKLILDIYKTDLQGAKTVYPQFPDVLKKDEKILGLGINLMNGVQTAKDSNHEDVKAYFNRSDYYNAICFDGMTYLVWQYFARVIVNSGV
;
A
#
# COMPACT_ATOMS: atom_id res chain seq x y z
N MET A 1 -30.22 17.77 -1.68
CA MET A 1 -28.82 17.76 -1.21
C MET A 1 -28.59 16.81 -0.02
N GLN A 2 -29.17 17.01 1.17
CA GLN A 2 -28.95 16.08 2.29
C GLN A 2 -29.62 14.71 2.07
N ASP A 3 -30.82 14.69 1.50
CA ASP A 3 -31.54 13.46 1.16
C ASP A 3 -30.84 12.67 0.04
N GLU A 4 -30.27 13.36 -0.96
CA GLU A 4 -29.48 12.71 -2.01
C GLU A 4 -28.20 12.09 -1.45
N ARG A 5 -27.51 12.77 -0.52
CA ARG A 5 -26.32 12.23 0.15
C ARG A 5 -26.65 10.97 0.94
N ASN A 6 -27.77 10.97 1.66
CA ASN A 6 -28.23 9.80 2.39
C ASN A 6 -28.56 8.64 1.42
N GLY A 7 -29.24 8.94 0.30
CA GLY A 7 -29.53 7.94 -0.72
C GLY A 7 -28.28 7.31 -1.36
N TYR A 8 -27.21 8.08 -1.61
CA TYR A 8 -25.95 7.52 -2.09
C TYR A 8 -25.22 6.70 -1.01
N THR A 9 -25.22 7.20 0.23
CA THR A 9 -24.61 6.48 1.36
C THR A 9 -25.28 5.13 1.56
N GLU A 10 -26.62 5.09 1.54
CA GLU A 10 -27.39 3.86 1.68
C GLU A 10 -27.11 2.86 0.56
N LYS A 11 -27.04 3.32 -0.70
CA LYS A 11 -26.64 2.49 -1.85
C LYS A 11 -25.23 1.90 -1.68
N ILE A 12 -24.30 2.67 -1.12
CA ILE A 12 -22.94 2.22 -0.87
C ILE A 12 -22.92 1.16 0.25
N THR A 13 -23.62 1.40 1.36
CA THR A 13 -23.65 0.50 2.52
C THR A 13 -24.39 -0.81 2.24
N GLN A 14 -25.45 -0.77 1.42
CA GLN A 14 -26.25 -1.95 1.06
C GLN A 14 -25.67 -2.74 -0.12
N SER A 15 -24.67 -2.18 -0.83
CA SER A 15 -24.08 -2.87 -1.97
C SER A 15 -23.29 -4.10 -1.53
N THR A 16 -23.59 -5.24 -2.15
CA THR A 16 -22.93 -6.53 -1.89
C THR A 16 -21.64 -6.72 -2.70
N ALA A 17 -21.26 -5.74 -3.53
CA ALA A 17 -20.03 -5.81 -4.32
C ALA A 17 -18.80 -5.87 -3.40
N SER A 18 -17.90 -6.81 -3.66
CA SER A 18 -16.65 -6.99 -2.91
C SER A 18 -15.71 -5.80 -3.05
N TYR A 19 -15.72 -5.16 -4.23
CA TYR A 19 -14.92 -3.98 -4.53
C TYR A 19 -15.83 -2.81 -4.91
N LYS A 20 -15.60 -1.66 -4.27
CA LYS A 20 -16.38 -0.45 -4.48
C LYS A 20 -15.44 0.72 -4.74
N VAL A 21 -15.74 1.51 -5.77
CA VAL A 21 -15.05 2.77 -6.05
C VAL A 21 -16.01 3.91 -5.74
N ILE A 22 -15.64 4.76 -4.79
CA ILE A 22 -16.44 5.91 -4.38
C ILE A 22 -15.79 7.17 -4.95
N VAL A 23 -16.48 7.85 -5.86
CA VAL A 23 -16.04 9.12 -6.44
C VAL A 23 -16.76 10.26 -5.74
N ALA A 24 -16.01 11.17 -5.13
CA ALA A 24 -16.58 12.22 -4.29
C ALA A 24 -15.78 13.53 -4.34
N GLY A 25 -16.48 14.63 -4.62
CA GLY A 25 -15.92 15.99 -4.66
C GLY A 25 -15.42 16.48 -3.30
N ALA A 26 -14.75 17.64 -3.28
CA ALA A 26 -14.35 18.29 -2.04
C ALA A 26 -15.59 18.64 -1.19
N GLY A 27 -15.53 18.41 0.13
CA GLY A 27 -16.62 18.77 1.05
C GLY A 27 -17.88 17.89 0.99
N THR A 28 -17.96 16.87 0.14
CA THR A 28 -19.19 16.06 -0.03
C THR A 28 -19.40 14.98 1.05
N GLY A 29 -18.66 15.01 2.16
CA GLY A 29 -18.83 14.07 3.27
C GLY A 29 -18.19 12.69 3.10
N LYS A 30 -17.04 12.59 2.41
CA LYS A 30 -16.32 11.31 2.22
C LYS A 30 -16.08 10.55 3.53
N SER A 31 -15.54 11.22 4.55
CA SER A 31 -15.28 10.61 5.86
C SER A 31 -16.57 10.14 6.54
N PHE A 32 -17.66 10.92 6.41
CA PHE A 32 -18.97 10.54 6.93
C PHE A 32 -19.52 9.26 6.27
N THR A 33 -19.41 9.15 4.95
CA THR A 33 -19.81 7.93 4.23
C THR A 33 -18.93 6.73 4.61
N MET A 34 -17.62 6.94 4.80
CA MET A 34 -16.71 5.91 5.32
C MET A 34 -17.14 5.45 6.72
N LEU A 35 -17.39 6.37 7.66
CA LEU A 35 -17.86 6.03 9.01
C LEU A 35 -19.15 5.19 8.96
N LYS A 36 -20.15 5.61 8.17
CA LYS A 36 -21.41 4.87 8.01
C LYS A 36 -21.21 3.47 7.44
N LEU A 37 -20.20 3.28 6.59
CA LEU A 37 -19.84 1.97 6.04
C LEU A 37 -19.19 1.07 7.11
N LEU A 38 -18.38 1.63 7.99
CA LEU A 38 -17.76 0.90 9.10
C LEU A 38 -18.78 0.56 10.19
N GLU A 39 -19.70 1.47 10.50
CA GLU A 39 -20.80 1.26 11.46
C GLU A 39 -21.81 0.19 11.00
N ALA A 40 -21.94 -0.03 9.70
CA ALA A 40 -22.92 -0.98 9.14
C ALA A 40 -22.65 -2.44 9.53
N ASP A 41 -21.44 -2.79 9.94
CA ASP A 41 -21.08 -4.14 10.38
C ASP A 41 -19.98 -4.12 11.46
N LEU A 42 -20.39 -3.85 12.70
CA LEU A 42 -19.51 -3.76 13.87
C LEU A 42 -18.78 -5.08 14.22
N ASN A 43 -19.14 -6.20 13.59
CA ASN A 43 -18.48 -7.48 13.83
C ASN A 43 -17.23 -7.69 12.94
N LYS A 44 -16.93 -6.74 12.05
CA LYS A 44 -15.76 -6.81 11.16
C LYS A 44 -14.61 -5.97 11.69
N ASN A 45 -13.40 -6.51 11.54
CA ASN A 45 -12.17 -5.76 11.73
C ASN A 45 -11.83 -5.01 10.45
N TYR A 46 -11.90 -3.69 10.50
CA TYR A 46 -11.59 -2.85 9.35
C TYR A 46 -10.16 -2.30 9.43
N LEU A 47 -9.48 -2.30 8.28
CA LEU A 47 -8.21 -1.62 8.07
C LEU A 47 -8.44 -0.44 7.12
N VAL A 48 -8.19 0.77 7.60
CA VAL A 48 -8.23 1.98 6.78
C VAL A 48 -6.80 2.35 6.43
N LEU A 49 -6.54 2.42 5.12
CA LEU A 49 -5.24 2.81 4.59
C LEU A 49 -5.25 4.22 4.03
N THR A 50 -4.24 4.99 4.39
CA THR A 50 -3.99 6.33 3.86
C THR A 50 -2.57 6.46 3.29
N LEU A 51 -2.31 7.54 2.56
CA LEU A 51 -1.02 7.81 1.95
C LEU A 51 -0.08 8.59 2.88
N THR A 52 -0.62 9.43 3.77
CA THR A 52 0.17 10.37 4.59
C THR A 52 -0.17 10.27 6.08
N ASN A 53 0.78 10.64 6.93
CA ASN A 53 0.62 10.59 8.39
C ASN A 53 -0.37 11.66 8.88
N GLU A 54 -0.44 12.81 8.21
CA GLU A 54 -1.37 13.90 8.58
C GLU A 54 -2.82 13.44 8.52
N LEU A 55 -3.14 12.56 7.55
CA LEU A 55 -4.46 11.97 7.41
C LEU A 55 -4.74 10.88 8.44
N ILE A 56 -3.73 10.24 9.04
CA ILE A 56 -3.95 9.24 10.08
C ILE A 56 -4.65 9.88 11.27
N ASN A 57 -4.13 10.99 11.79
CA ASN A 57 -4.68 11.59 13.01
C ASN A 57 -6.14 12.00 12.85
N ALA A 58 -6.50 12.51 11.67
CA ALA A 58 -7.89 12.86 11.36
C ALA A 58 -8.78 11.61 11.24
N LEU A 59 -8.31 10.57 10.56
CA LEU A 59 -9.06 9.33 10.42
C LEU A 59 -9.17 8.56 11.74
N ASP A 60 -8.14 8.59 12.58
CA ASP A 60 -8.12 7.90 13.87
C ASP A 60 -9.08 8.57 14.86
N ALA A 61 -9.16 9.91 14.84
CA ALA A 61 -10.15 10.65 15.62
C ALA A 61 -11.60 10.33 15.19
N ASP A 62 -11.84 10.16 13.88
CA ASP A 62 -13.18 9.92 13.34
C ASP A 62 -13.58 8.42 13.36
N LEU A 63 -12.61 7.51 13.17
CA LEU A 63 -12.85 6.10 12.84
C LEU A 63 -12.09 5.11 13.74
N GLY A 64 -11.21 5.56 14.63
CA GLY A 64 -10.30 4.70 15.40
C GLY A 64 -11.01 3.69 16.32
N GLU A 65 -12.24 3.99 16.75
CA GLU A 65 -13.08 3.03 17.50
C GLU A 65 -13.62 1.90 16.61
N HIS A 66 -13.64 2.08 15.29
CA HIS A 66 -14.25 1.15 14.33
C HIS A 66 -13.23 0.50 13.38
N ALA A 67 -12.03 1.06 13.26
CA ALA A 67 -11.02 0.59 12.34
C ALA A 67 -9.60 0.91 12.80
N SER A 68 -8.64 0.09 12.38
CA SER A 68 -7.23 0.44 12.47
C SER A 68 -6.84 1.38 11.33
N CYS A 69 -6.30 2.56 11.65
CA CYS A 69 -5.85 3.54 10.64
C CYS A 69 -4.34 3.52 10.45
N TRP A 70 -3.88 3.15 9.25
CA TRP A 70 -2.46 2.98 8.95
C TRP A 70 -2.09 3.72 7.65
N THR A 71 -0.84 4.18 7.53
CA THR A 71 -0.33 4.51 6.19
C THR A 71 -0.05 3.23 5.44
N LEU A 72 -0.18 3.28 4.11
CA LEU A 72 0.30 2.21 3.24
C LEU A 72 1.78 1.89 3.53
N HIS A 73 2.58 2.92 3.84
CA HIS A 73 3.98 2.75 4.21
C HIS A 73 4.19 1.92 5.48
N LYS A 74 3.43 2.23 6.53
CA LYS A 74 3.49 1.49 7.80
C LYS A 74 3.07 0.04 7.60
N LEU A 75 2.00 -0.20 6.84
CA LEU A 75 1.54 -1.56 6.54
C LEU A 75 2.61 -2.37 5.81
N ILE A 76 3.19 -1.83 4.75
CA ILE A 76 4.20 -2.52 3.94
C ILE A 76 5.45 -2.81 4.78
N LEU A 77 5.88 -1.86 5.62
CA LEU A 77 7.01 -2.07 6.52
C LEU A 77 6.73 -3.18 7.53
N ASP A 78 5.53 -3.20 8.12
CA ASP A 78 5.13 -4.22 9.09
C ASP A 78 5.18 -5.61 8.46
N ILE A 79 4.46 -5.83 7.36
CA ILE A 79 4.45 -7.11 6.62
C ILE A 79 5.87 -7.52 6.18
N TYR A 80 6.66 -6.56 5.70
CA TYR A 80 8.05 -6.84 5.33
C TYR A 80 8.85 -7.38 6.50
N LYS A 81 8.67 -6.84 7.72
CA LYS A 81 9.41 -7.25 8.91
C LYS A 81 8.86 -8.51 9.56
N THR A 82 7.55 -8.70 9.59
CA THR A 82 6.89 -9.78 10.31
C THR A 82 6.70 -11.01 9.40
N ASP A 83 5.86 -10.91 8.37
CA ASP A 83 5.50 -12.03 7.49
C ASP A 83 6.66 -12.48 6.60
N LEU A 84 7.39 -11.51 6.03
CA LEU A 84 8.52 -11.79 5.13
C LEU A 84 9.85 -11.95 5.86
N GLN A 85 9.89 -11.70 7.17
CA GLN A 85 11.10 -11.77 7.99
C GLN A 85 12.28 -10.97 7.37
N GLY A 86 11.96 -9.81 6.82
CA GLY A 86 12.88 -8.96 6.06
C GLY A 86 14.07 -8.48 6.89
N ALA A 87 15.24 -9.06 6.63
CA ALA A 87 16.47 -8.79 7.39
C ALA A 87 17.26 -7.56 6.90
N LYS A 88 16.96 -7.03 5.71
CA LYS A 88 17.72 -5.90 5.15
C LYS A 88 17.45 -4.61 5.93
N THR A 89 18.44 -3.72 5.89
CA THR A 89 18.33 -2.37 6.44
C THR A 89 17.37 -1.56 5.58
N VAL A 90 16.33 -1.01 6.21
CA VAL A 90 15.40 -0.11 5.50
C VAL A 90 16.09 1.24 5.33
N TYR A 91 16.37 1.60 4.08
CA TYR A 91 17.06 2.83 3.73
C TYR A 91 16.26 3.59 2.66
N PRO A 92 15.44 4.58 3.06
CA PRO A 92 14.59 5.32 2.13
C PRO A 92 15.34 5.99 0.97
N GLN A 93 16.59 6.41 1.21
CA GLN A 93 17.45 7.06 0.21
C GLN A 93 18.24 6.05 -0.64
N PHE A 94 17.94 4.75 -0.56
CA PHE A 94 18.58 3.74 -1.41
C PHE A 94 18.46 4.03 -2.92
N PRO A 95 17.35 4.59 -3.46
CA PRO A 95 17.28 4.97 -4.87
C PRO A 95 18.38 5.95 -5.29
N ASP A 96 18.82 6.85 -4.39
CA ASP A 96 19.92 7.78 -4.69
C ASP A 96 21.28 7.06 -4.78
N VAL A 97 21.46 5.99 -3.99
CA VAL A 97 22.65 5.12 -4.09
C VAL A 97 22.63 4.37 -5.41
N LEU A 98 21.49 3.76 -5.77
CA LEU A 98 21.35 3.04 -7.03
C LEU A 98 21.59 3.96 -8.23
N LYS A 99 21.05 5.18 -8.21
CA LYS A 99 21.29 6.19 -9.26
C LYS A 99 22.75 6.60 -9.39
N LYS A 100 23.53 6.56 -8.30
CA LYS A 100 24.98 6.78 -8.35
C LYS A 100 25.69 5.57 -8.95
N ASP A 101 25.31 4.35 -8.56
CA ASP A 101 25.85 3.11 -9.12
C ASP A 101 25.63 3.03 -10.63
N GLU A 102 24.44 3.37 -11.12
CA GLU A 102 24.13 3.44 -12.57
C GLU A 102 25.14 4.27 -13.34
N LYS A 103 25.48 5.45 -12.79
CA LYS A 103 26.42 6.40 -13.39
C LYS A 103 27.87 5.92 -13.30
N ILE A 104 28.30 5.47 -12.12
CA ILE A 104 29.69 5.08 -11.86
C ILE A 104 30.06 3.84 -12.67
N LEU A 105 29.14 2.87 -12.77
CA LEU A 105 29.38 1.60 -13.43
C LEU A 105 28.99 1.62 -14.92
N GLY A 106 28.46 2.74 -15.41
CA GLY A 106 28.08 2.91 -16.81
C GLY A 106 27.03 1.90 -17.27
N LEU A 107 26.10 1.49 -16.39
CA LEU A 107 25.20 0.36 -16.65
C LEU A 107 24.18 0.66 -17.77
N GLY A 108 23.89 1.94 -18.04
CA GLY A 108 22.90 2.34 -19.05
C GLY A 108 21.46 1.89 -18.76
N ILE A 109 21.19 1.42 -17.53
CA ILE A 109 19.88 0.94 -17.06
C ILE A 109 19.40 1.76 -15.86
N ASN A 110 18.10 1.74 -15.61
CA ASN A 110 17.50 2.23 -14.38
C ASN A 110 17.27 1.05 -13.44
N LEU A 111 18.07 0.95 -12.37
CA LEU A 111 18.04 -0.11 -11.38
C LEU A 111 16.73 -0.14 -10.58
N MET A 112 15.95 0.94 -10.55
CA MET A 112 14.63 0.98 -9.91
C MET A 112 13.50 0.49 -10.83
N ASN A 113 13.72 0.44 -12.15
CA ASN A 113 12.66 0.23 -13.13
C ASN A 113 11.89 -1.08 -12.89
N GLY A 114 12.59 -2.17 -12.61
CA GLY A 114 11.99 -3.49 -12.43
C GLY A 114 10.98 -3.52 -11.28
N VAL A 115 11.35 -2.95 -10.12
CA VAL A 115 10.49 -2.93 -8.93
C VAL A 115 9.37 -1.90 -9.05
N GLN A 116 9.64 -0.73 -9.65
CA GLN A 116 8.64 0.34 -9.81
C GLN A 116 7.56 0.03 -10.85
N THR A 117 7.90 -0.75 -11.87
CA THR A 117 6.95 -1.18 -12.90
C THR A 117 6.39 -2.58 -12.65
N ALA A 118 6.64 -3.14 -11.45
CA ALA A 118 6.12 -4.44 -11.00
C ALA A 118 6.37 -5.56 -12.02
N LYS A 119 7.57 -5.63 -12.61
CA LYS A 119 7.93 -6.69 -13.55
C LYS A 119 7.94 -8.06 -12.88
N ASP A 120 7.90 -9.12 -13.70
CA ASP A 120 8.06 -10.49 -13.21
C ASP A 120 9.35 -10.65 -12.39
N SER A 121 9.31 -11.49 -11.36
CA SER A 121 10.47 -11.73 -10.48
C SER A 121 11.72 -12.23 -11.20
N ASN A 122 11.56 -12.86 -12.37
CA ASN A 122 12.66 -13.35 -13.19
C ASN A 122 13.20 -12.31 -14.18
N HIS A 123 12.55 -11.15 -14.30
CA HIS A 123 12.97 -10.07 -15.20
C HIS A 123 14.34 -9.52 -14.78
N GLU A 124 15.19 -9.21 -15.75
CA GLU A 124 16.56 -8.78 -15.51
C GLU A 124 16.64 -7.51 -14.66
N ASP A 125 15.80 -6.51 -14.92
CA ASP A 125 15.70 -5.30 -14.10
C ASP A 125 15.41 -5.58 -12.61
N VAL A 126 14.56 -6.57 -12.31
CA VAL A 126 14.24 -6.95 -10.92
C VAL A 126 15.44 -7.64 -10.28
N LYS A 127 16.09 -8.56 -11.00
CA LYS A 127 17.32 -9.21 -10.56
C LYS A 127 18.43 -8.18 -10.32
N ALA A 128 18.57 -7.19 -11.21
CA ALA A 128 19.56 -6.13 -11.08
C ALA A 128 19.32 -5.28 -9.83
N TYR A 129 18.05 -4.92 -9.54
CA TYR A 129 17.69 -4.26 -8.29
C TYR A 129 18.10 -5.09 -7.07
N PHE A 130 17.69 -6.36 -7.01
CA PHE A 130 17.93 -7.19 -5.82
C PHE A 130 19.40 -7.56 -5.65
N ASN A 131 20.16 -7.73 -6.73
CA ASN A 131 21.62 -7.90 -6.66
C ASN A 131 22.28 -6.71 -5.95
N ARG A 132 21.82 -5.48 -6.22
CA ARG A 132 22.33 -4.27 -5.54
C ARG A 132 21.82 -4.17 -4.11
N SER A 133 20.55 -4.51 -3.89
CA SER A 133 19.95 -4.58 -2.55
C SER A 133 20.72 -5.55 -1.64
N ASP A 134 21.12 -6.71 -2.16
CA ASP A 134 21.92 -7.71 -1.45
C ASP A 134 23.34 -7.21 -1.20
N TYR A 135 23.99 -6.60 -2.21
CA TYR A 135 25.33 -6.02 -2.07
C TYR A 135 25.43 -4.99 -0.94
N TYR A 136 24.46 -4.08 -0.84
CA TYR A 136 24.42 -3.06 0.22
C TYR A 136 23.73 -3.53 1.50
N ASN A 137 23.16 -4.74 1.52
CA ASN A 137 22.26 -5.21 2.58
C ASN A 137 21.17 -4.17 2.95
N ALA A 138 20.62 -3.49 1.94
CA ALA A 138 19.72 -2.36 2.08
C ALA A 138 18.53 -2.47 1.13
N ILE A 139 17.38 -1.94 1.54
CA ILE A 139 16.15 -1.93 0.74
C ILE A 139 15.39 -0.62 0.96
N CYS A 140 14.80 -0.07 -0.11
CA CYS A 140 13.91 1.08 0.00
C CYS A 140 12.44 0.65 0.00
N PHE A 141 11.56 1.65 0.09
CA PHE A 141 10.13 1.44 0.08
C PHE A 141 9.62 0.76 -1.19
N ASP A 142 10.09 1.15 -2.38
CA ASP A 142 9.68 0.49 -3.63
C ASP A 142 10.03 -1.00 -3.65
N GLY A 143 11.23 -1.36 -3.16
CA GLY A 143 11.66 -2.75 -3.05
C GLY A 143 10.80 -3.55 -2.06
N MET A 144 10.50 -2.99 -0.90
CA MET A 144 9.60 -3.62 0.07
C MET A 144 8.19 -3.78 -0.51
N THR A 145 7.68 -2.73 -1.16
CA THR A 145 6.37 -2.75 -1.83
C THR A 145 6.30 -3.86 -2.87
N TYR A 146 7.36 -4.00 -3.68
CA TYR A 146 7.46 -5.08 -4.66
C TYR A 146 7.42 -6.47 -4.01
N LEU A 147 8.18 -6.69 -2.93
CA LEU A 147 8.19 -7.97 -2.21
C LEU A 147 6.84 -8.29 -1.56
N VAL A 148 6.20 -7.31 -0.93
CA VAL A 148 4.88 -7.46 -0.30
C VAL A 148 3.80 -7.71 -1.36
N TRP A 149 3.87 -7.04 -2.51
CA TRP A 149 2.98 -7.30 -3.63
C TRP A 149 3.13 -8.74 -4.14
N GLN A 150 4.37 -9.21 -4.32
CA GLN A 150 4.63 -10.60 -4.72
C GLN A 150 4.16 -11.62 -3.69
N TYR A 151 4.29 -11.31 -2.40
CA TYR A 151 3.75 -12.12 -1.31
C TYR A 151 2.24 -12.31 -1.46
N PHE A 152 1.49 -11.21 -1.58
CA PHE A 152 0.04 -11.27 -1.77
C PHE A 152 -0.38 -11.95 -3.07
N ALA A 153 0.33 -11.70 -4.17
CA ALA A 153 0.04 -12.36 -5.45
C ALA A 153 0.11 -13.90 -5.31
N ARG A 154 1.10 -14.42 -4.57
CA ARG A 154 1.22 -15.85 -4.30
C ARG A 154 0.14 -16.36 -3.34
N VAL A 155 -0.14 -15.61 -2.27
CA VAL A 155 -1.18 -15.99 -1.32
C VAL A 155 -2.54 -16.05 -2.00
N ILE A 156 -2.93 -15.03 -2.77
CA ILE A 156 -4.22 -14.98 -3.47
C ILE A 156 -4.36 -16.14 -4.46
N VAL A 157 -3.34 -16.39 -5.30
CA VAL A 157 -3.34 -17.52 -6.25
C VAL A 157 -3.50 -18.86 -5.51
N ASN A 158 -2.86 -19.03 -4.35
CA ASN A 158 -2.96 -20.25 -3.56
C ASN A 158 -4.25 -20.35 -2.73
N SER A 159 -4.97 -19.24 -2.52
CA SER A 159 -6.19 -19.19 -1.71
C SER A 159 -7.45 -19.55 -2.50
N GLY A 160 -7.37 -19.66 -3.83
CA GLY A 160 -8.50 -20.02 -4.69
C GLY A 160 -9.64 -19.00 -4.70
N VAL A 161 -9.36 -17.75 -4.35
CA VAL A 161 -10.30 -16.61 -4.43
C VAL A 161 -10.19 -15.93 -5.78
#